data_AF-A0A7S3TQK9-F1
#
_entry.id   AF-A0A7S3TQK9-F1
#
_cell.length_a   1.000
_cell.length_b   1.000
_cell.length_c   1.000
_cell.angle_alpha   90.00
_cell.angle_beta   90.00
_cell.angle_gamma   90.00
#
_symmetry.space_group_name_H-M   'P 1'
#
loop_
_entity.id
_entity.type
_entity.pdbx_description
1 polymer ?
#
loop_
_entity_poly.entity_id
_entity_poly.type
_entity_poly.pdbx_seq_one_letter_code
_entity_poly.pdbx_strand_id
1 'polypeptide(L)'
;APNKDELEALWTKVGSLHVATVSGTLYDQLSFSSGEMDWRPRLRVLYVLEHFHKKGGLGKEIVSSVMNQGGGLVEHLKEIQQCRDKATEVLLVLSGKAPKVDSGSVADDEGEGEPKAKAKAKAKAAPDL
;
A
#
# COMPACT_ATOMS: atom_id res chain seq x y z
N ALA A 1 -9.70 0.74 -3.54
CA ALA A 1 -8.61 1.60 -3.03
C ALA A 1 -8.58 2.89 -3.84
N PRO A 2 -8.09 4.02 -3.31
CA PRO A 2 -7.66 5.13 -4.17
C PRO A 2 -6.50 4.65 -5.08
N ASN A 3 -6.39 5.22 -6.27
CA ASN A 3 -5.29 4.90 -7.20
C ASN A 3 -4.03 5.74 -6.91
N LYS A 4 -2.92 5.44 -7.59
CA LYS A 4 -1.63 6.11 -7.32
C LYS A 4 -1.68 7.59 -7.72
N ASP A 5 -2.32 7.91 -8.83
CA ASP A 5 -2.43 9.29 -9.35
C ASP A 5 -3.31 10.18 -8.46
N GLU A 6 -4.38 9.64 -7.85
CA GLU A 6 -5.17 10.31 -6.83
C GLU A 6 -4.35 10.64 -5.56
N LEU A 7 -3.47 9.72 -5.14
CA LEU A 7 -2.59 9.91 -3.98
C LEU A 7 -1.50 10.94 -4.26
N GLU A 8 -0.89 10.94 -5.45
CA GLU A 8 0.08 11.94 -5.90
C GLU A 8 -0.59 13.32 -6.09
N ALA A 9 -1.80 13.37 -6.65
CA ALA A 9 -2.58 14.60 -6.79
C ALA A 9 -3.03 15.17 -5.42
N LEU A 10 -3.30 14.32 -4.43
CA LEU A 10 -3.51 14.75 -3.04
C LEU A 10 -2.21 15.30 -2.45
N TRP A 11 -1.10 14.57 -2.58
CA TRP A 11 0.22 15.02 -2.10
C TRP A 11 0.62 16.39 -2.67
N THR A 12 0.39 16.61 -3.97
CA THR A 12 0.66 17.91 -4.63
C THR A 12 -0.18 19.05 -4.04
N LYS A 13 -1.42 18.78 -3.61
CA LYS A 13 -2.31 19.77 -2.96
C LYS A 13 -1.96 20.04 -1.51
N VAL A 14 -1.49 19.03 -0.76
CA VAL A 14 -1.21 19.17 0.68
C VAL A 14 0.26 19.42 1.02
N GLY A 15 1.18 19.21 0.08
CA GLY A 15 2.62 19.40 0.29
C GLY A 15 3.06 20.85 0.53
N SER A 16 2.18 21.82 0.25
CA SER A 16 2.35 23.24 0.58
C SER A 16 1.58 23.66 1.85
N LEU A 17 0.83 22.75 2.48
CA LEU A 17 0.06 23.02 3.70
C LEU A 17 0.87 22.68 4.95
N HIS A 18 0.49 23.28 6.07
CA HIS A 18 1.14 23.03 7.36
C HIS A 18 0.84 21.61 7.86
N VAL A 19 1.87 20.91 8.35
CA VAL A 19 1.81 19.51 8.83
C VAL A 19 0.61 19.27 9.75
N ALA A 20 0.39 20.15 10.73
CA ALA A 20 -0.70 20.02 11.70
C ALA A 20 -2.11 20.10 11.09
N THR A 21 -2.28 20.84 9.99
CA THR A 21 -3.57 20.92 9.27
C THR A 21 -3.84 19.62 8.52
N VAL A 22 -2.82 19.04 7.89
CA VAL A 22 -2.92 17.78 7.17
C VAL A 22 -3.10 16.60 8.12
N SER A 23 -2.36 16.56 9.24
CA SER A 23 -2.50 15.49 10.23
C SER A 23 -3.84 15.58 10.98
N GLY A 24 -4.31 16.77 11.37
CA GLY A 24 -5.62 16.95 11.99
C GLY A 24 -6.77 16.48 11.08
N THR A 25 -6.77 16.87 9.81
CA THR A 25 -7.83 16.45 8.87
C THR A 25 -7.79 14.95 8.53
N LEU A 26 -6.61 14.33 8.50
CA LEU A 26 -6.49 12.87 8.38
C LEU A 26 -6.93 12.14 9.65
N TYR A 27 -6.62 12.68 10.83
CA TYR A 27 -7.09 12.17 12.12
C TYR A 27 -8.62 12.23 12.22
N ASP A 28 -9.25 13.35 11.83
CA ASP A 28 -10.71 13.50 11.85
C ASP A 28 -11.42 12.51 10.91
N GLN A 29 -10.84 12.20 9.74
CA GLN A 29 -11.35 11.16 8.83
C GLN A 29 -11.10 9.73 9.33
N LEU A 30 -10.01 9.50 10.07
CA LEU A 30 -9.73 8.24 10.74
C LEU A 30 -10.69 8.02 11.91
N SER A 31 -11.07 9.10 12.60
CA SER A 31 -12.05 9.11 13.68
C SER A 31 -13.45 8.81 13.16
N PHE A 32 -14.32 8.36 14.07
CA PHE A 32 -15.69 8.03 13.75
C PHE A 32 -16.60 9.26 13.59
N SER A 33 -16.07 10.46 13.88
CA SER A 33 -16.74 11.77 13.82
C SER A 33 -17.36 12.11 12.46
N SER A 34 -16.83 11.54 11.36
CA SER A 34 -17.36 11.75 10.00
C SER A 34 -18.55 10.86 9.62
N GLY A 35 -19.02 9.98 10.52
CA GLY A 35 -20.15 9.07 10.29
C GLY A 35 -19.80 7.62 10.65
N GLU A 36 -20.46 7.07 11.68
CA GLU A 36 -19.96 5.91 12.43
C GLU A 36 -19.75 4.65 11.58
N MET A 37 -20.63 4.33 10.63
CA MET A 37 -20.59 3.06 9.88
C MET A 37 -19.77 3.05 8.58
N ASP A 38 -19.25 4.19 8.12
CA ASP A 38 -18.50 4.24 6.86
C ASP A 38 -17.01 3.86 7.02
N TRP A 39 -16.66 2.62 6.70
CA TRP A 39 -15.27 2.14 6.63
C TRP A 39 -14.44 2.80 5.52
N ARG A 40 -15.09 3.32 4.46
CA ARG A 40 -14.44 3.78 3.24
C ARG A 40 -13.50 4.99 3.43
N PRO A 41 -13.87 6.07 4.17
CA PRO A 41 -12.95 7.16 4.50
C PRO A 41 -11.72 6.67 5.27
N ARG A 42 -11.91 5.85 6.30
CA ARG A 42 -10.80 5.27 7.09
C ARG A 42 -9.85 4.46 6.22
N LEU A 43 -10.37 3.60 5.36
CA LEU A 43 -9.52 2.86 4.43
C LEU A 43 -8.73 3.79 3.50
N ARG A 44 -9.33 4.87 2.97
CA ARG A 44 -8.58 5.87 2.18
C ARG A 44 -7.46 6.51 2.98
N VAL A 45 -7.70 6.89 4.24
CA VAL A 45 -6.65 7.43 5.13
C VAL A 45 -5.50 6.44 5.29
N LEU A 46 -5.77 5.14 5.46
CA LEU A 46 -4.71 4.12 5.54
C LEU A 46 -3.81 4.08 4.28
N TYR A 47 -4.39 4.17 3.08
CA TYR A 47 -3.60 4.29 1.83
C TYR A 47 -2.81 5.61 1.76
N VAL A 48 -3.37 6.72 2.25
CA VAL A 48 -2.67 8.02 2.31
C VAL A 48 -1.48 7.97 3.28
N LEU A 49 -1.66 7.38 4.47
CA LEU A 49 -0.59 7.25 5.46
C LEU A 49 0.58 6.40 4.95
N GLU A 50 0.29 5.29 4.28
CA GLU A 50 1.31 4.47 3.62
C GLU A 50 2.07 5.25 2.54
N HIS A 51 1.34 5.99 1.68
CA HIS A 51 1.93 6.78 0.61
C HIS A 51 2.82 7.92 1.13
N PHE A 52 2.36 8.65 2.15
CA PHE A 52 3.11 9.75 2.76
C PHE A 52 4.34 9.23 3.50
N HIS A 53 4.26 8.07 4.14
CA HIS A 53 5.44 7.44 4.75
C HIS A 53 6.51 7.07 3.72
N LYS A 54 6.09 6.59 2.53
CA LYS A 54 6.99 6.30 1.39
C LYS A 54 7.62 7.55 0.78
N LYS A 55 6.97 8.72 0.84
CA LYS A 55 7.55 10.01 0.39
C LYS A 55 8.72 10.48 1.26
N GLY A 56 8.81 10.07 2.52
CA GLY A 56 9.83 10.57 3.45
C GLY A 56 9.59 12.03 3.88
N GLY A 57 10.57 12.62 4.56
CA GLY A 57 10.54 14.03 5.01
C GLY A 57 9.22 14.42 5.70
N LEU A 58 8.61 15.52 5.24
CA LEU A 58 7.29 16.00 5.67
C LEU A 58 6.21 14.90 5.69
N GLY A 59 6.24 13.96 4.74
CA GLY A 59 5.29 12.84 4.71
C GLY A 59 5.41 11.92 5.92
N LYS A 60 6.63 11.69 6.43
CA LYS A 60 6.85 10.98 7.70
C LYS A 60 6.42 11.79 8.92
N GLU A 61 6.60 13.11 8.91
CA GLU A 61 6.15 14.00 10.00
C GLU A 61 4.62 14.01 10.12
N ILE A 62 3.90 14.17 8.99
CA ILE A 62 2.44 14.07 8.94
C ILE A 62 1.97 12.72 9.48
N VAL A 63 2.55 11.62 8.98
CA VAL A 63 2.17 10.26 9.40
C VAL A 63 2.48 10.01 10.88
N SER A 64 3.63 10.46 11.38
CA SER A 64 3.99 10.37 12.80
C SER A 64 3.00 11.15 13.67
N SER A 65 2.62 12.36 13.26
CA SER A 65 1.60 13.16 13.94
C SER A 65 0.24 12.46 13.98
N VAL A 66 -0.22 11.87 12.88
CA VAL A 66 -1.48 11.12 12.84
C VAL A 66 -1.41 9.87 13.70
N MET A 67 -0.31 9.10 13.65
CA MET A 67 -0.16 7.88 14.46
C MET A 67 -0.07 8.16 15.96
N ASN A 68 0.55 9.29 16.35
CA ASN A 68 0.63 9.68 17.76
C ASN A 68 -0.74 10.11 18.34
N GLN A 69 -1.64 10.63 17.49
CA GLN A 69 -3.00 11.04 17.87
C GLN A 69 -4.01 9.88 17.75
N GLY A 70 -3.91 9.09 16.67
CA GLY A 70 -4.91 8.11 16.24
C GLY A 70 -4.41 6.67 16.10
N GLY A 71 -3.23 6.33 16.64
CA GLY A 71 -2.68 4.97 16.54
C GLY A 71 -3.63 3.88 17.07
N GLY A 72 -4.34 4.14 18.17
CA GLY A 72 -5.38 3.26 18.70
C GLY A 72 -6.61 3.12 17.79
N LEU A 73 -6.94 4.15 17.00
CA LEU A 73 -7.99 4.06 15.97
C LEU A 73 -7.52 3.17 14.81
N VAL A 74 -6.26 3.29 14.37
CA VAL A 74 -5.68 2.38 13.35
C VAL A 74 -5.68 0.93 13.85
N GLU A 75 -5.42 0.71 15.13
CA GLU A 75 -5.52 -0.62 15.73
C GLU A 75 -6.96 -1.15 15.74
N HIS A 76 -7.94 -0.34 16.15
CA HIS A 76 -9.36 -0.74 16.12
C HIS A 76 -9.88 -1.01 14.71
N LEU A 77 -9.36 -0.32 13.68
CA LEU A 77 -9.67 -0.62 12.27
C LEU A 77 -9.26 -2.05 11.84
N LYS A 78 -8.43 -2.77 12.61
CA LYS A 78 -8.13 -4.20 12.38
C LYS A 78 -9.34 -5.11 12.62
N GLU A 79 -10.32 -4.67 13.41
CA GLU A 79 -11.55 -5.41 13.71
C GLU A 79 -12.56 -5.30 12.56
N ILE A 80 -12.46 -4.24 11.74
CA ILE A 80 -13.27 -4.07 10.53
C ILE A 80 -12.67 -4.89 9.39
N GLN A 81 -13.37 -5.94 8.95
CA GLN A 81 -12.90 -6.88 7.93
C GLN A 81 -12.41 -6.22 6.62
N GLN A 82 -12.98 -5.07 6.23
CA GLN A 82 -12.61 -4.31 5.02
C GLN A 82 -11.36 -3.42 5.20
N CYS A 83 -10.98 -3.10 6.44
CA CYS A 83 -9.79 -2.31 6.76
C CYS A 83 -8.65 -3.18 7.29
N ARG A 84 -8.94 -4.39 7.78
CA ARG A 84 -8.03 -5.26 8.53
C ARG A 84 -6.65 -5.44 7.92
N ASP A 85 -6.60 -5.87 6.67
CA ASP A 85 -5.33 -6.18 6.01
C ASP A 85 -4.50 -4.91 5.85
N LYS A 86 -5.14 -3.80 5.44
CA LYS A 86 -4.45 -2.53 5.20
C LYS A 86 -4.01 -1.83 6.50
N ALA A 87 -4.83 -1.90 7.55
CA ALA A 87 -4.48 -1.38 8.87
C ALA A 87 -3.28 -2.13 9.46
N THR A 88 -3.25 -3.46 9.28
CA THR A 88 -2.13 -4.31 9.70
C THR A 88 -0.85 -3.98 8.92
N GLU A 89 -0.94 -3.86 7.59
CA GLU A 89 0.19 -3.47 6.73
C GLU A 89 0.77 -2.11 7.13
N VAL A 90 -0.10 -1.10 7.31
CA VAL A 90 0.31 0.25 7.75
C VAL A 90 1.00 0.20 9.11
N LEU A 91 0.44 -0.50 10.11
CA LEU A 91 1.07 -0.63 11.42
C LEU A 91 2.44 -1.31 11.37
N LEU A 92 2.63 -2.32 10.51
CA LEU A 92 3.92 -2.98 10.31
C LEU A 92 4.95 -2.04 9.66
N VAL A 93 4.57 -1.39 8.56
CA VAL A 93 5.40 -0.42 7.82
C VAL A 93 5.84 0.74 8.71
N LEU A 94 4.94 1.27 9.55
CA LEU A 94 5.20 2.40 10.43
C LEU A 94 5.94 2.00 11.73
N SER A 95 5.76 0.76 12.21
CA SER A 95 6.53 0.22 13.35
C SER A 95 7.99 -0.12 12.98
N GLY A 96 8.41 0.04 11.72
CA GLY A 96 9.74 -0.34 11.25
C GLY A 96 9.98 -1.85 11.12
N LYS A 97 8.99 -2.71 11.48
CA LYS A 97 8.96 -4.11 11.06
C LYS A 97 8.47 -4.17 9.61
N ALA A 98 9.34 -3.78 8.68
CA ALA A 98 9.02 -3.81 7.26
C ALA A 98 8.52 -5.21 6.84
N PRO A 99 7.25 -5.36 6.43
CA PRO A 99 6.84 -6.56 5.73
C PRO A 99 7.54 -6.51 4.37
N LYS A 100 8.35 -7.54 4.06
CA LYS A 100 8.94 -7.70 2.74
C LYS A 100 7.81 -7.97 1.75
N VAL A 101 7.33 -6.93 1.09
CA VAL A 101 6.47 -7.05 -0.08
C VAL A 101 7.30 -6.68 -1.30
N ASP A 102 7.57 -7.70 -2.12
CA ASP A 102 8.19 -7.56 -3.43
C ASP A 102 7.30 -6.67 -4.32
N SER A 103 7.56 -5.36 -4.28
CA SER A 103 7.06 -4.43 -5.29
C SER A 103 8.04 -4.44 -6.48
N GLY A 104 8.26 -5.64 -7.01
CA GLY A 104 9.08 -5.92 -8.17
C GLY A 104 8.38 -5.50 -9.45
N SER A 105 8.36 -4.19 -9.72
CA SER A 105 8.11 -3.69 -11.07
C SER A 105 9.44 -3.65 -11.81
N VAL A 106 9.66 -4.63 -12.68
CA VAL A 106 10.56 -4.53 -13.83
C VAL A 106 9.80 -5.00 -15.06
N ALA A 107 9.76 -4.15 -16.09
CA ALA A 107 9.30 -4.50 -17.42
C ALA A 107 10.51 -4.97 -18.26
N ASP A 108 10.19 -5.65 -19.37
CA ASP A 108 11.02 -5.98 -20.55
C ASP A 108 12.53 -5.70 -20.52
N ASP A 109 13.32 -6.76 -20.79
CA ASP A 109 14.29 -6.75 -21.90
C ASP A 109 14.58 -8.20 -22.38
N GLU A 110 14.95 -8.37 -23.65
CA GLU A 110 15.18 -9.69 -24.27
C GLU A 110 16.54 -10.33 -23.89
N GLY A 111 16.64 -11.66 -23.92
CA GLY A 111 17.87 -12.38 -23.59
C GLY A 111 17.88 -13.84 -24.01
N GLU A 112 18.32 -14.09 -25.26
CA GLU A 112 18.53 -15.42 -25.86
C GLU A 112 19.57 -16.27 -25.08
N GLY A 113 19.34 -17.58 -24.91
CA GLY A 113 20.26 -18.41 -24.10
C GLY A 113 19.89 -19.90 -23.90
N GLU A 114 19.74 -20.66 -24.98
CA GLU A 114 19.89 -22.13 -24.93
C GLU A 114 21.39 -22.53 -24.76
N PRO A 115 21.79 -23.81 -24.55
CA PRO A 115 21.04 -25.01 -24.18
C PRO A 115 21.69 -25.87 -23.06
N LYS A 116 20.97 -26.89 -22.54
CA LYS A 116 21.41 -28.33 -22.57
C LYS A 116 20.48 -29.33 -21.86
N ALA A 117 19.80 -30.11 -22.70
CA ALA A 117 19.72 -31.58 -22.68
C ALA A 117 19.74 -32.35 -21.34
N LYS A 118 18.66 -33.12 -21.09
CA LYS A 118 18.76 -34.59 -20.90
C LYS A 118 17.63 -35.31 -21.65
N ALA A 119 17.98 -36.40 -22.32
CA ALA A 119 17.09 -37.13 -23.22
C ALA A 119 16.28 -38.24 -22.52
N LYS A 120 15.17 -38.65 -23.15
CA LYS A 120 14.83 -40.08 -23.34
C LYS A 120 13.85 -40.26 -24.50
N ALA A 121 14.09 -41.29 -25.31
CA ALA A 121 13.42 -41.50 -26.59
C ALA A 121 12.54 -42.77 -26.61
N LYS A 122 11.43 -42.70 -27.37
CA LYS A 122 10.76 -43.75 -28.17
C LYS A 122 9.43 -43.15 -28.67
N ALA A 123 9.19 -42.81 -29.94
CA ALA A 123 9.46 -43.45 -31.24
C ALA A 123 8.53 -44.63 -31.57
N LYS A 124 7.47 -44.32 -32.35
CA LYS A 124 6.91 -45.02 -33.54
C LYS A 124 5.55 -44.36 -33.87
N ALA A 125 5.45 -43.52 -34.89
CA ALA A 125 5.46 -43.78 -36.34
C ALA A 125 4.05 -44.08 -36.90
N ALA A 126 3.60 -43.19 -37.79
CA ALA A 126 2.39 -43.26 -38.64
C ALA A 126 2.68 -44.15 -39.89
N PRO A 127 2.06 -44.03 -41.09
CA PRO A 127 0.93 -43.23 -41.58
C PRO A 127 -0.18 -44.15 -42.22
N ASP A 128 -1.07 -43.80 -43.16
CA ASP A 128 -1.22 -42.64 -44.07
C ASP A 128 -2.68 -42.50 -44.61
N LEU A 129 -2.91 -41.47 -45.45
CA LEU A 129 -4.08 -41.04 -46.27
C LEU A 129 -5.04 -39.98 -45.69
#